data_AF-A0AAE6MIT0-F1
#
_entry.id   AF-A0AAE6MIT0-F1
#
_cell.length_a   1.000
_cell.length_b   1.000
_cell.length_c   1.000
_cell.angle_alpha   90.00
_cell.angle_beta   90.00
_cell.angle_gamma   90.00
#
_symmetry.space_group_name_H-M   'P 1'
#
loop_
_entity.id
_entity.type
_entity.pdbx_description
1 polymer ?
#
loop_
_entity_poly.entity_id
_entity_poly.type
_entity_poly.pdbx_seq_one_letter_code
_entity_poly.pdbx_strand_id
1 'polypeptide(L)'
;MVPFFLELELDNKQLTITVEQLQNFADVDGYCRYDITAGERRSVVYINVEYEDPQPPVIPQDLETFYEAIHYPGQAQAFTDDDDELFSNSELNQIAAAIRRYNREAGISFPEFNFDL
;
A
#
# COMPACT_ATOMS: atom_id res chain seq x y z
N MET A 1 5.37 5.21 13.59
CA MET A 1 5.44 6.69 13.45
C MET A 1 4.13 7.28 13.96
N VAL A 2 3.85 8.58 13.85
CA VAL A 2 2.52 9.10 14.23
C VAL A 2 1.52 8.68 13.14
N PRO A 3 0.44 7.95 13.47
CA PRO A 3 -0.57 7.59 12.49
C PRO A 3 -1.35 8.83 12.04
N PHE A 4 -1.87 8.79 10.82
CA PHE A 4 -2.76 9.81 10.27
C PHE A 4 -4.04 9.18 9.74
N PHE A 5 -5.07 10.01 9.55
CA PHE A 5 -6.39 9.57 9.10
C PHE A 5 -6.67 10.11 7.71
N LEU A 6 -7.26 9.27 6.86
CA LEU A 6 -7.76 9.63 5.54
C LEU A 6 -9.26 9.38 5.49
N GLU A 7 -10.01 10.34 4.97
CA GLU A 7 -11.43 10.16 4.64
C GLU A 7 -11.54 9.89 3.14
N LEU A 8 -11.96 8.69 2.76
CA LEU A 8 -12.05 8.26 1.37
C LEU A 8 -13.42 7.67 1.06
N GLU A 9 -13.82 7.76 -0.19
CA GLU A 9 -14.96 7.03 -0.73
C GLU A 9 -14.42 5.81 -1.49
N LEU A 10 -14.57 4.63 -0.90
CA LEU A 10 -14.14 3.35 -1.47
C LEU A 10 -15.37 2.55 -1.86
N ASP A 11 -15.46 2.15 -3.14
CA ASP A 11 -16.62 1.41 -3.68
C ASP A 11 -17.99 2.03 -3.33
N ASN A 12 -18.08 3.37 -3.46
CA ASN A 12 -19.24 4.21 -3.10
C ASN A 12 -19.61 4.19 -1.60
N LYS A 13 -18.67 3.80 -0.73
CA LYS A 13 -18.82 3.86 0.73
C LYS A 13 -17.81 4.84 1.30
N GLN A 14 -18.29 5.86 2.00
CA GLN A 14 -17.42 6.76 2.73
C GLN A 14 -16.86 6.07 3.98
N LEU A 15 -15.54 6.08 4.11
CA LEU A 15 -14.80 5.33 5.12
C LEU A 15 -13.65 6.17 5.67
N THR A 16 -13.46 6.13 6.99
CA THR A 16 -12.25 6.67 7.62
C THR A 16 -11.21 5.56 7.73
N ILE A 17 -10.02 5.85 7.22
CA ILE A 17 -8.89 4.95 7.20
C ILE A 17 -7.81 5.48 8.12
N THR A 18 -7.32 4.63 9.00
CA THR A 18 -6.11 4.89 9.79
C THR A 18 -4.91 4.38 9.03
N VAL A 19 -3.90 5.22 8.84
CA VAL A 19 -2.66 4.87 8.17
C VAL A 19 -1.50 5.08 9.13
N GLU A 20 -0.75 4.01 9.40
CA GLU A 20 0.49 4.07 10.14
C GLU A 20 1.68 3.76 9.23
N GLN A 21 2.66 4.66 9.17
CA GLN A 21 3.92 4.38 8.53
C GLN A 21 4.80 3.52 9.47
N LEU A 22 5.21 2.34 8.97
CA LEU A 22 5.93 1.33 9.73
C LEU A 22 7.45 1.53 9.75
N GLN A 23 7.98 2.38 8.87
CA GLN A 23 9.42 2.62 8.72
C GLN A 23 9.71 4.11 8.53
N ASN A 24 10.81 4.61 9.09
CA ASN A 24 11.11 6.05 9.08
C ASN A 24 11.51 6.60 7.69
N PHE A 25 12.01 5.74 6.80
CA PHE A 25 12.55 6.11 5.50
C PHE A 25 12.04 5.18 4.41
N ALA A 26 12.01 5.68 3.17
CA ALA A 26 11.83 4.83 2.00
C ALA A 26 13.04 3.90 1.82
N ASP A 27 12.84 2.77 1.16
CA ASP A 27 13.95 1.92 0.73
C ASP A 27 14.68 2.51 -0.49
N VAL A 28 15.66 1.76 -1.02
CA VAL A 28 16.50 2.19 -2.15
C VAL A 28 15.72 2.42 -3.45
N ASP A 29 14.52 1.86 -3.56
CA ASP A 29 13.65 1.97 -4.72
C ASP A 29 12.50 2.97 -4.47
N GLY A 30 12.53 3.70 -3.35
CA GLY A 30 11.54 4.72 -3.00
C GLY A 30 10.26 4.17 -2.36
N TYR A 31 10.23 2.91 -1.89
CA TYR A 31 9.05 2.32 -1.25
C TYR A 31 9.00 2.56 0.26
N CYS A 32 7.84 2.99 0.73
CA CYS A 32 7.48 3.06 2.14
C CYS A 32 6.42 2.01 2.49
N ARG A 33 6.58 1.38 3.66
CA ARG A 33 5.62 0.42 4.20
C ARG A 33 4.59 1.11 5.10
N TYR A 34 3.31 0.87 4.82
CA TYR A 34 2.18 1.41 5.58
C TYR A 34 1.26 0.29 6.06
N ASP A 35 0.77 0.42 7.29
CA ASP A 35 -0.31 -0.37 7.86
C ASP A 35 -1.61 0.44 7.75
N ILE A 36 -2.59 -0.13 7.06
CA ILE A 36 -3.87 0.47 6.74
C ILE A 36 -4.93 -0.26 7.52
N THR A 37 -5.70 0.47 8.33
CA THR A 37 -6.82 -0.10 9.10
C THR A 37 -8.10 0.70 8.87
N ALA A 38 -9.20 0.03 8.58
CA ALA A 38 -10.52 0.64 8.50
C ALA A 38 -11.63 -0.32 8.97
N GLY A 39 -12.15 -0.07 10.18
CA GLY A 39 -13.08 -1.00 10.84
C GLY A 39 -12.36 -2.32 11.16
N GLU A 40 -12.91 -3.43 10.66
CA GLU A 40 -12.32 -4.78 10.80
C GLU A 40 -11.29 -5.09 9.70
N ARG A 41 -11.22 -4.27 8.64
CA ARG A 41 -10.31 -4.47 7.50
C ARG A 41 -8.93 -3.93 7.82
N ARG A 42 -7.90 -4.73 7.56
CA ARG A 42 -6.49 -4.33 7.74
C ARG A 42 -5.62 -4.89 6.63
N SER A 43 -4.70 -4.07 6.13
CA SER A 43 -3.71 -4.51 5.15
C SER A 43 -2.39 -3.75 5.31
N VAL A 44 -1.29 -4.42 5.01
CA VAL A 44 0.03 -3.81 4.91
C VAL A 44 0.36 -3.62 3.45
N VAL A 45 0.68 -2.40 3.05
CA VAL A 45 1.03 -2.06 1.66
C VAL A 45 2.42 -1.47 1.56
N TYR A 46 3.06 -1.70 0.42
CA TYR A 46 4.27 -0.99 0.01
C TYR A 46 3.88 0.02 -1.06
N ILE A 47 4.14 1.30 -0.76
CA ILE A 47 3.81 2.40 -1.65
C ILE A 47 5.12 3.07 -2.05
N ASN A 48 5.41 3.09 -3.34
CA ASN A 48 6.44 3.96 -3.88
C ASN A 48 6.00 5.42 -3.68
N VAL A 49 6.75 6.19 -2.88
CA VAL A 49 6.43 7.58 -2.55
C VAL A 49 7.08 8.59 -3.51
N GLU A 50 8.00 8.13 -4.36
CA GLU A 50 8.73 8.94 -5.33
C GLU A 50 8.06 8.94 -6.71
N TYR A 51 7.30 7.89 -7.05
CA TYR A 51 6.57 7.79 -8.31
C TYR A 51 5.24 8.57 -8.28
N GLU A 52 5.04 9.43 -9.29
CA GLU A 52 3.81 10.21 -9.45
C GLU A 52 2.65 9.42 -10.06
N ASP A 53 2.92 8.39 -10.87
CA ASP A 53 1.89 7.61 -11.53
C ASP A 53 1.26 6.58 -10.59
N PRO A 54 -0.07 6.37 -10.62
CA PRO A 54 -0.74 5.35 -9.83
C PRO A 54 -0.23 3.97 -10.24
N GLN A 55 0.70 3.46 -9.45
CA GLN A 55 1.13 2.07 -9.52
C GLN A 55 0.27 1.28 -8.53
N PRO A 56 -0.10 0.05 -8.87
CA PRO A 56 -0.72 -0.82 -7.89
C PRO A 56 0.22 -0.96 -6.69
N PRO A 57 -0.27 -0.74 -5.45
CA PRO A 57 0.55 -0.98 -4.29
C PRO A 57 0.87 -2.47 -4.26
N VAL A 58 2.12 -2.79 -3.95
CA VAL A 58 2.50 -4.19 -3.74
C VAL A 58 1.98 -4.58 -2.36
N ILE A 59 1.18 -5.64 -2.28
CA ILE A 59 0.86 -6.29 -1.01
C ILE A 59 1.81 -7.47 -0.76
N PRO A 60 2.14 -7.82 0.49
CA PRO A 60 2.93 -9.03 0.78
C PRO A 60 2.39 -10.29 0.09
N GLN A 61 1.07 -10.38 -0.07
CA GLN A 61 0.39 -11.46 -0.77
C GLN A 61 0.73 -11.51 -2.27
N ASP A 62 1.03 -10.37 -2.91
CA ASP A 62 1.46 -10.34 -4.31
C ASP A 62 2.84 -10.97 -4.50
N LEU A 63 3.74 -10.82 -3.52
CA LEU A 63 5.08 -11.41 -3.55
C LEU A 63 5.02 -12.93 -3.39
N GLU A 64 4.18 -13.43 -2.49
CA GLU A 64 3.92 -14.87 -2.33
C GLU A 64 3.23 -15.45 -3.58
N THR A 65 2.21 -14.76 -4.10
CA THR A 65 1.52 -15.15 -5.34
C THR A 65 2.46 -15.15 -6.55
N PHE A 66 3.37 -14.18 -6.65
CA PHE A 66 4.36 -14.12 -7.72
C PHE A 66 5.38 -15.26 -7.62
N TYR A 67 5.86 -15.56 -6.41
CA TYR A 67 6.77 -16.67 -6.16
C TYR A 67 6.10 -18.01 -6.48
N GLU A 68 4.85 -18.20 -6.07
CA GLU A 68 4.04 -19.39 -6.38
C GLU A 68 3.70 -19.49 -7.87
N ALA A 69 3.41 -18.40 -8.57
CA ALA A 69 3.14 -18.39 -10.00
C ALA A 69 4.38 -18.78 -10.83
N ILE A 70 5.57 -18.38 -10.40
CA ILE A 70 6.83 -18.74 -11.07
C ILE A 70 7.23 -20.20 -10.78
N HIS A 71 7.02 -20.69 -9.56
CA HIS A 71 7.50 -22.01 -9.15
C HIS A 71 6.46 -23.13 -9.25
N TYR A 72 5.17 -22.78 -9.21
CA TYR A 72 4.03 -23.71 -9.24
C TYR A 72 2.91 -23.18 -10.16
N PRO A 73 3.15 -23.05 -11.48
CA PRO A 73 2.20 -22.42 -12.41
C PRO A 73 0.86 -23.13 -12.54
N GLY A 74 0.74 -24.39 -12.07
CA GLY A 74 -0.52 -25.15 -12.03
C GLY A 74 -1.38 -24.93 -10.79
N GLN A 75 -0.90 -24.17 -9.79
CA GLN A 75 -1.61 -23.86 -8.54
C GLN A 75 -1.92 -22.37 -8.37
N ALA A 76 -1.38 -21.51 -9.25
CA ALA A 76 -1.50 -20.05 -9.22
C ALA A 76 -2.93 -19.49 -9.39
N GLN A 77 -3.95 -20.34 -9.58
CA GLN A 77 -5.35 -19.96 -9.74
C GLN A 77 -6.18 -20.08 -8.45
N ALA A 78 -5.57 -20.34 -7.29
CA ALA A 78 -6.32 -20.68 -6.07
C ALA A 78 -6.52 -19.54 -5.05
N PHE A 79 -6.06 -18.32 -5.33
CA PHE A 79 -6.30 -17.17 -4.44
C PHE A 79 -6.86 -15.99 -5.24
N THR A 80 -8.02 -16.20 -5.84
CA THR A 80 -8.91 -15.09 -6.15
C THR A 80 -10.18 -15.27 -5.35
N ASP A 81 -10.58 -14.16 -4.74
CA ASP A 81 -11.93 -13.82 -4.33
C ASP A 81 -12.39 -14.22 -2.92
N ASP A 82 -13.17 -13.27 -2.37
CA ASP A 82 -14.08 -13.39 -1.22
C ASP A 82 -13.51 -13.37 0.20
N ASP A 83 -12.85 -12.26 0.57
CA ASP A 83 -12.98 -11.77 1.94
C ASP A 83 -13.38 -10.29 1.92
N ASP A 84 -14.65 -10.00 2.24
CA ASP A 84 -15.13 -8.65 2.61
C ASP A 84 -14.32 -8.04 3.78
N GLU A 85 -13.49 -8.86 4.44
CA GLU A 85 -12.56 -8.52 5.51
C GLU A 85 -11.23 -7.92 4.99
N LEU A 86 -10.95 -8.02 3.69
CA LEU A 86 -9.74 -7.48 3.05
C LEU A 86 -10.07 -6.35 2.09
N PHE A 87 -9.10 -5.46 1.84
CA PHE A 87 -9.25 -4.41 0.82
C PHE A 87 -9.08 -5.00 -0.57
N SER A 88 -9.96 -4.63 -1.50
CA SER A 88 -9.79 -5.01 -2.90
C SER A 88 -8.59 -4.29 -3.53
N ASN A 89 -8.02 -4.83 -4.62
CA ASN A 89 -6.94 -4.15 -5.35
C ASN A 89 -7.33 -2.75 -5.84
N SER A 90 -8.60 -2.54 -6.21
CA SER A 90 -9.13 -1.23 -6.58
C SER A 90 -9.10 -0.25 -5.40
N GLU A 91 -9.51 -0.70 -4.22
CA GLU A 91 -9.47 0.09 -2.99
C GLU A 91 -8.03 0.42 -2.61
N LEU A 92 -7.14 -0.57 -2.63
CA LEU A 92 -5.73 -0.38 -2.32
C LEU A 92 -5.06 0.65 -3.24
N ASN A 93 -5.38 0.65 -4.55
CA ASN A 93 -4.91 1.66 -5.49
C ASN A 93 -5.34 3.08 -5.07
N GLN A 94 -6.60 3.24 -4.68
CA GLN A 94 -7.14 4.53 -4.24
C GLN A 94 -6.49 4.98 -2.92
N ILE A 95 -6.30 4.06 -1.98
CA ILE A 95 -5.64 4.35 -0.70
C ILE A 95 -4.19 4.75 -0.93
N ALA A 96 -3.46 4.05 -1.80
CA ALA A 96 -2.09 4.38 -2.15
C ALA A 96 -1.96 5.79 -2.75
N ALA A 97 -2.85 6.15 -3.69
CA ALA A 97 -2.91 7.48 -4.26
C ALA A 97 -3.21 8.56 -3.19
N ALA A 98 -4.11 8.27 -2.26
CA ALA A 98 -4.44 9.18 -1.17
C ALA A 98 -3.27 9.39 -0.18
N ILE A 99 -2.54 8.33 0.16
CA ILE A 99 -1.33 8.41 1.01
C ILE A 99 -0.26 9.27 0.35
N ARG A 100 0.01 9.07 -0.96
CA ARG A 100 0.97 9.91 -1.70
C ARG A 100 0.56 11.38 -1.69
N ARG A 101 -0.73 11.65 -1.91
CA ARG A 101 -1.28 13.01 -1.87
C ARG A 101 -1.12 13.64 -0.47
N TYR A 102 -1.45 12.91 0.59
CA TYR A 102 -1.30 13.37 1.96
C TYR A 102 0.17 13.72 2.27
N ASN A 103 1.11 12.83 1.95
CA ASN A 103 2.54 13.07 2.19
C ASN A 103 3.04 14.32 1.45
N ARG A 104 2.58 14.53 0.21
CA ARG A 104 2.90 15.72 -0.59
C ARG A 104 2.35 17.00 0.05
N GLU A 105 1.09 17.00 0.46
CA GLU A 105 0.44 18.15 1.09
C GLU A 105 1.05 18.48 2.47
N ALA A 106 1.48 17.45 3.21
CA ALA A 106 2.16 17.59 4.50
C ALA A 106 3.62 18.08 4.36
N GLY A 107 4.14 18.21 3.13
CA GLY A 107 5.54 18.59 2.89
C GLY A 107 6.53 17.54 3.37
N ILE A 108 6.09 16.29 3.52
CA ILE A 108 6.94 15.17 3.93
C ILE A 108 7.79 14.80 2.71
N SER A 109 8.97 15.41 2.63
CA SER A 109 10.05 14.95 1.76
C SER A 109 10.71 13.76 2.44
N PHE A 110 10.72 12.62 1.76
CA PHE A 110 11.56 11.50 2.14
C PHE A 110 12.95 11.80 1.57
N PRO A 111 13.96 12.08 2.40
CA PRO A 111 15.31 12.25 1.88
C PRO A 111 15.72 10.93 1.22
N GLU A 112 16.09 11.00 -0.06
CA GLU A 112 16.74 9.90 -0.76
C GLU A 112 17.90 9.40 0.11
N PHE A 113 17.98 8.09 0.30
CA PHE A 113 19.16 7.47 0.89
C PHE A 113 20.29 7.56 -0.14
N ASN A 114 20.97 8.71 -0.20
CA ASN A 114 22.20 8.87 -0.97
C ASN A 114 23.29 8.05 -0.27
N PHE A 115 23.41 6.78 -0.65
CA PHE A 115 24.65 6.05 -0.44
C PHE A 115 25.66 6.59 -1.46
N ASP A 116 26.41 7.60 -1.06
CA ASP A 116 27.66 7.93 -1.73
C ASP A 116 28.60 6.70 -1.59
N LEU A 117 28.80 6.02 -2.72
CA LEU A 117 29.84 5.03 -3.09
C LEU A 117 29.77 3.59 -2.52
#